data_AF-A0A8B9N8T0-F1
#
_entry.id   AF-A0A8B9N8T0-F1
#
_cell.length_a   1.000
_cell.length_b   1.000
_cell.length_c   1.000
_cell.angle_alpha   90.00
_cell.angle_beta   90.00
_cell.angle_gamma   90.00
#
_symmetry.space_group_name_H-M   'P 1'
#
loop_
_entity.id
_entity.type
_entity.pdbx_description
1 polymer ?
#
loop_
_entity_poly.entity_id
_entity_poly.type
_entity_poly.pdbx_seq_one_letter_code
_entity_poly.pdbx_strand_id
1 'polypeptide(L)'
;MTPVSCSFGDMLSFTLTAFVELMDHGIVSWDTFSVAFIKKIASYVNKFASDISILQRSLAILESMVLNSHDLYQKVAQEITIGQLIPHLQGTDQEIQTYTIAVINALFLKAPDDKRQEMANILAQKQLRSIILTHVIRAQRAINNEMAHQLYVLQVLTFNLLEDRMMTKMDPQDQAQRDIIFELRRIAFDAESEPNNSSGSIEKRKSMYTRDYKKLGFIVSIFVWWYTESGACTNTLQLVS
;
A
#
# COMPACT_ATOMS: atom_id res chain seq x y z
N MET A 1 -49.79 17.63 -17.13
CA MET A 1 -48.88 17.07 -16.11
C MET A 1 -48.64 15.62 -16.45
N THR A 2 -47.53 15.31 -17.12
CA THR A 2 -47.09 13.92 -17.29
C THR A 2 -46.63 13.41 -15.92
N PRO A 3 -47.07 12.24 -15.46
CA PRO A 3 -46.55 11.67 -14.23
C PRO A 3 -45.06 11.41 -14.45
N VAL A 4 -44.22 11.98 -13.57
CA VAL A 4 -42.80 11.64 -13.52
C VAL A 4 -42.73 10.19 -13.06
N SER A 5 -42.61 9.26 -14.01
CA SER A 5 -42.33 7.86 -13.70
C SER A 5 -40.88 7.79 -13.23
N CYS A 6 -40.68 7.95 -11.92
CA CYS A 6 -39.39 7.74 -11.27
C CYS A 6 -38.96 6.30 -11.58
N SER A 7 -37.86 6.13 -12.29
CA SER A 7 -37.38 4.78 -12.60
C SER A 7 -36.98 4.08 -11.30
N PHE A 8 -36.96 2.74 -11.29
CA PHE A 8 -36.48 2.00 -10.11
C PHE A 8 -35.06 2.44 -9.70
N GLY A 9 -34.23 2.83 -10.67
CA GLY A 9 -32.89 3.36 -10.43
C GLY A 9 -32.90 4.67 -9.65
N ASP A 10 -33.73 5.63 -10.07
CA ASP A 10 -33.87 6.92 -9.40
C ASP A 10 -34.39 6.76 -7.96
N MET A 11 -35.42 5.92 -7.76
CA MET A 11 -35.96 5.64 -6.43
C MET A 11 -34.90 5.01 -5.52
N LEU A 12 -34.14 4.05 -6.03
CA LEU A 12 -33.07 3.41 -5.26
C LEU A 12 -31.96 4.41 -4.93
N SER A 13 -31.55 5.25 -5.88
CA SER A 13 -30.55 6.29 -5.67
C SER A 13 -30.95 7.29 -4.57
N PHE A 14 -32.20 7.78 -4.60
CA PHE A 14 -32.71 8.65 -3.52
C PHE A 14 -32.77 7.93 -2.17
N THR A 15 -33.20 6.66 -2.16
CA THR A 15 -33.25 5.86 -0.93
C THR A 15 -31.85 5.68 -0.33
N LEU A 16 -30.84 5.38 -1.16
CA LEU A 16 -29.46 5.24 -0.71
C LEU A 16 -28.86 6.58 -0.24
N THR A 17 -29.25 7.69 -0.87
CA THR A 17 -28.82 9.04 -0.44
C THR A 17 -29.34 9.37 0.96
N ALA A 18 -30.66 9.27 1.16
CA ALA A 18 -31.28 9.53 2.46
C ALA A 18 -30.74 8.58 3.56
N PHE A 19 -30.42 7.35 3.18
CA PHE A 19 -29.79 6.39 4.06
C PHE A 19 -28.40 6.84 4.53
N VAL A 20 -27.51 7.27 3.63
CA VAL A 20 -26.17 7.76 3.99
C VAL A 20 -26.28 8.95 4.93
N GLU A 21 -27.11 9.94 4.59
CA GLU A 21 -27.30 11.14 5.41
C GLU A 21 -27.80 10.81 6.83
N LEU A 22 -28.73 9.85 6.96
CA LEU A 22 -29.23 9.41 8.27
C LEU A 22 -28.13 8.72 9.10
N MET A 23 -27.27 7.94 8.45
CA MET A 23 -26.17 7.24 9.12
C MET A 23 -25.04 8.18 9.54
N ASP A 24 -24.77 9.23 8.76
CA ASP A 24 -23.75 10.24 9.06
C ASP A 24 -24.04 11.03 10.34
N HIS A 25 -25.30 11.09 10.77
CA HIS A 25 -25.67 11.68 12.07
C HIS A 25 -25.21 10.85 13.28
N GLY A 26 -24.76 9.60 13.09
CA GLY A 26 -24.21 8.77 14.16
C GLY A 26 -25.23 8.28 15.21
N ILE A 27 -26.52 8.44 14.93
CA ILE A 27 -27.61 8.03 15.85
C ILE A 27 -27.76 6.50 15.88
N VAL A 28 -27.46 5.83 14.76
CA VAL A 28 -27.60 4.38 14.59
C VAL A 28 -26.22 3.77 14.39
N SER A 29 -25.91 2.70 15.13
CA SER A 29 -24.67 1.96 14.91
C SER A 29 -24.70 1.25 13.55
N TRP A 30 -23.57 1.32 12.84
CA TRP A 30 -23.33 0.56 11.62
C TRP A 30 -23.38 -0.97 11.83
N ASP A 31 -23.20 -1.45 13.06
CA ASP A 31 -23.22 -2.89 13.36
C ASP A 31 -24.62 -3.51 13.26
N THR A 32 -25.66 -2.68 13.14
CA THR A 32 -27.05 -3.13 12.91
C THR A 32 -27.27 -3.70 11.50
N PHE A 33 -26.31 -3.53 10.57
CA PHE A 33 -26.47 -3.98 9.19
C PHE A 33 -26.36 -5.48 9.02
N SER A 34 -27.38 -6.04 8.36
CA SER A 34 -27.36 -7.44 7.95
C SER A 34 -26.29 -7.70 6.90
N VAL A 35 -25.68 -8.88 6.95
CA VAL A 35 -24.72 -9.34 5.93
C VAL A 35 -25.36 -9.36 4.54
N ALA A 36 -26.67 -9.65 4.45
CA ALA A 36 -27.42 -9.63 3.21
C ALA A 36 -27.46 -8.23 2.56
N PHE A 37 -27.57 -7.17 3.37
CA PHE A 37 -27.50 -5.79 2.88
C PHE A 37 -26.10 -5.46 2.33
N ILE A 38 -25.04 -5.81 3.06
CA ILE A 38 -23.64 -5.59 2.62
C ILE A 38 -23.39 -6.29 1.28
N LYS A 39 -23.79 -7.57 1.17
CA LYS A 39 -23.71 -8.34 -0.09
C LYS A 39 -24.47 -7.66 -1.23
N LYS A 40 -25.64 -7.09 -0.93
CA LYS A 40 -26.45 -6.40 -1.93
C LYS A 40 -25.74 -5.14 -2.44
N ILE A 41 -25.19 -4.32 -1.55
CA ILE A 41 -24.43 -3.12 -1.92
C ILE A 41 -23.17 -3.49 -2.70
N ALA A 42 -22.40 -4.47 -2.23
CA ALA A 42 -21.22 -4.97 -2.95
C ALA A 42 -21.57 -5.50 -4.36
N SER A 43 -22.74 -6.13 -4.52
CA SER A 43 -23.19 -6.61 -5.82
C SER A 43 -23.42 -5.49 -6.85
N TYR A 44 -23.75 -4.27 -6.40
CA TYR A 44 -23.91 -3.12 -7.30
C TYR A 44 -22.55 -2.61 -7.80
N VAL A 45 -21.52 -2.67 -6.97
CA VAL A 45 -20.13 -2.34 -7.34
C VAL A 45 -19.55 -3.40 -8.28
N ASN A 46 -19.87 -4.67 -8.07
CA ASN A 46 -19.36 -5.77 -8.90
C ASN A 46 -19.98 -5.84 -10.30
N LYS A 47 -21.04 -5.05 -10.57
CA LYS A 47 -21.70 -4.98 -11.89
C LYS A 47 -21.20 -3.77 -12.66
N PHE A 48 -20.49 -4.02 -13.77
CA PHE A 48 -19.95 -2.98 -14.65
C PHE A 48 -21.00 -2.22 -15.50
N ALA A 49 -22.27 -2.61 -15.41
CA ALA A 49 -23.40 -1.99 -16.11
C ALA A 49 -24.46 -1.42 -15.15
N SER A 50 -24.06 -1.08 -13.93
CA SER A 50 -24.92 -0.40 -12.95
C SER A 50 -25.11 1.07 -13.32
N ASP A 51 -26.26 1.63 -12.96
CA ASP A 51 -26.49 3.08 -12.99
C ASP A 51 -25.38 3.81 -12.21
N ILE A 52 -24.83 4.88 -12.80
CA ILE A 52 -23.73 5.66 -12.23
C ILE A 52 -24.10 6.16 -10.82
N SER A 53 -25.33 6.60 -10.63
CA SER A 53 -25.80 7.11 -9.34
C SER A 53 -25.87 6.01 -8.27
N ILE A 54 -26.33 4.81 -8.64
CA ILE A 54 -26.33 3.64 -7.73
C ILE A 54 -24.91 3.23 -7.39
N LEU A 55 -24.01 3.18 -8.38
CA LEU A 55 -22.61 2.82 -8.18
C LEU A 55 -21.93 3.80 -7.22
N GLN A 56 -22.09 5.10 -7.45
CA GLN A 56 -21.56 6.17 -6.62
C GLN A 56 -22.01 6.03 -5.16
N ARG A 57 -23.32 5.89 -4.94
CA ARG A 57 -23.88 5.71 -3.59
C ARG A 57 -23.42 4.40 -2.94
N SER A 58 -23.30 3.33 -3.72
CA SER A 58 -22.83 2.04 -3.22
C SER A 58 -21.37 2.12 -2.75
N LEU A 59 -20.50 2.78 -3.52
CA LEU A 59 -19.10 3.00 -3.13
C LEU A 59 -18.99 3.84 -1.85
N ALA A 60 -19.73 4.94 -1.75
CA ALA A 60 -19.75 5.80 -0.56
C ALA A 60 -20.23 5.05 0.70
N ILE A 61 -21.27 4.20 0.56
CA ILE A 61 -21.76 3.37 1.66
C ILE A 61 -20.69 2.37 2.11
N LEU A 62 -20.00 1.72 1.17
CA LEU A 62 -18.96 0.74 1.50
C LEU A 62 -17.75 1.38 2.17
N GLU A 63 -17.32 2.54 1.69
CA GLU A 63 -16.29 3.35 2.35
C GLU A 63 -16.69 3.63 3.80
N SER A 64 -17.90 4.16 4.01
CA SER A 64 -18.42 4.50 5.33
C SER A 64 -18.50 3.28 6.25
N MET A 65 -18.98 2.13 5.73
CA MET A 65 -18.99 0.86 6.49
C MET A 65 -17.60 0.45 6.97
N VAL A 66 -16.61 0.52 6.07
CA VAL A 66 -15.22 0.15 6.38
C VAL A 66 -14.62 1.10 7.42
N LEU A 67 -14.83 2.41 7.28
CA LEU A 67 -14.25 3.41 8.18
C LEU A 67 -14.86 3.35 9.59
N ASN A 68 -16.14 2.98 9.72
CA ASN A 68 -16.86 3.02 10.98
C ASN A 68 -16.80 1.73 11.82
N SER A 69 -16.58 0.54 11.23
CA SER A 69 -16.56 -0.72 11.99
C SER A 69 -15.54 -1.74 11.47
N HIS A 70 -14.78 -2.36 12.39
CA HIS A 70 -13.81 -3.39 12.05
C HIS A 70 -14.49 -4.68 11.55
N ASP A 71 -15.62 -5.05 12.15
CA ASP A 71 -16.40 -6.22 11.71
C ASP A 71 -16.97 -6.02 10.30
N LEU A 72 -17.40 -4.78 9.99
CA LEU A 72 -17.85 -4.43 8.65
C LEU A 72 -16.71 -4.42 7.64
N TYR A 73 -15.52 -3.92 8.03
CA TYR A 73 -14.33 -4.04 7.19
C TYR A 73 -14.09 -5.48 6.76
N GLN A 74 -14.10 -6.44 7.70
CA GLN A 74 -13.87 -7.85 7.36
C GLN A 74 -14.92 -8.40 6.39
N LYS A 75 -16.19 -8.05 6.59
CA LYS A 75 -17.29 -8.47 5.71
C LYS A 75 -17.15 -7.84 4.32
N VAL A 76 -16.84 -6.54 4.22
CA VAL A 76 -16.67 -5.85 2.93
C VAL A 76 -15.45 -6.38 2.18
N ALA A 77 -14.33 -6.62 2.86
CA ALA A 77 -13.12 -7.17 2.27
C ALA A 77 -13.29 -8.61 1.73
N GLN A 78 -14.29 -9.35 2.19
CA GLN A 78 -14.66 -10.67 1.65
C GLN A 78 -15.51 -10.55 0.38
N GLU A 79 -16.32 -9.50 0.25
CA GLU A 79 -17.28 -9.34 -0.86
C GLU A 79 -16.70 -8.55 -2.04
N ILE A 80 -15.67 -7.74 -1.80
CA ILE A 80 -15.06 -6.87 -2.79
C ILE A 80 -13.56 -7.07 -2.82
N THR A 81 -13.05 -7.32 -4.02
CA THR A 81 -11.62 -7.39 -4.30
C THR A 81 -11.14 -6.11 -4.98
N ILE A 82 -9.87 -5.74 -4.73
CA ILE A 82 -9.21 -4.63 -5.44
C ILE A 82 -9.31 -4.80 -6.96
N GLY A 83 -9.25 -6.04 -7.46
CA GLY A 83 -9.39 -6.34 -8.89
C GLY A 83 -10.73 -5.90 -9.48
N GLN A 84 -11.82 -5.96 -8.72
CA GLN A 84 -13.15 -5.51 -9.15
C GLN A 84 -13.29 -3.99 -9.12
N LEU A 85 -12.49 -3.30 -8.31
CA LEU A 85 -12.48 -1.84 -8.22
C LEU A 85 -11.71 -1.19 -9.37
N ILE A 86 -10.72 -1.89 -9.94
CA ILE A 86 -9.85 -1.33 -10.98
C ILE A 86 -10.59 -0.82 -12.23
N PRO A 87 -11.55 -1.55 -12.81
CA PRO A 87 -12.22 -1.07 -14.01
C PRO A 87 -13.01 0.22 -13.78
N HIS A 88 -13.47 0.48 -12.55
CA HIS A 88 -14.12 1.74 -12.18
C HIS A 88 -13.15 2.92 -12.24
N LEU A 89 -11.84 2.69 -12.00
CA LEU A 89 -10.80 3.70 -12.19
C LEU A 89 -10.49 3.97 -13.66
N GLN A 90 -10.67 2.97 -14.51
CA GLN A 90 -10.42 3.08 -15.96
C GLN A 90 -11.54 3.83 -16.70
N GLY A 91 -12.70 3.98 -16.05
CA GLY A 91 -13.83 4.75 -16.55
C GLY A 91 -13.52 6.23 -16.73
N THR A 92 -14.44 6.94 -17.40
CA THR A 92 -14.31 8.36 -17.71
C THR A 92 -14.99 9.27 -16.72
N ASP A 93 -15.55 8.77 -15.61
CA ASP A 93 -16.26 9.58 -14.61
C ASP A 93 -15.33 9.91 -13.42
N GLN A 94 -15.17 11.19 -13.07
CA GLN A 94 -14.23 11.59 -12.02
C GLN A 94 -14.77 11.31 -10.62
N GLU A 95 -16.08 11.38 -10.42
CA GLU A 95 -16.69 11.09 -9.13
C GLU A 95 -16.55 9.60 -8.83
N ILE A 96 -16.88 8.73 -9.79
CA ILE A 96 -16.69 7.28 -9.63
C ILE A 96 -15.23 6.93 -9.33
N GLN A 97 -14.28 7.53 -10.06
CA GLN A 97 -12.86 7.35 -9.76
C GLN A 97 -12.53 7.77 -8.33
N THR A 98 -13.02 8.93 -7.88
CA THR A 98 -12.79 9.47 -6.53
C THR A 98 -13.28 8.50 -5.47
N TYR A 99 -14.55 8.09 -5.54
CA TYR A 99 -15.14 7.14 -4.59
C TYR A 99 -14.45 5.77 -4.63
N THR A 100 -13.99 5.34 -5.80
CA THR A 100 -13.26 4.08 -5.93
C THR A 100 -11.91 4.15 -5.21
N ILE A 101 -11.16 5.25 -5.36
CA ILE A 101 -9.90 5.45 -4.60
C ILE A 101 -10.20 5.57 -3.11
N ALA A 102 -11.29 6.25 -2.73
CA ALA A 102 -11.69 6.39 -1.34
C ALA A 102 -11.98 5.03 -0.67
N VAL A 103 -12.69 4.12 -1.35
CA VAL A 103 -12.88 2.74 -0.88
C VAL A 103 -11.55 1.98 -0.75
N ILE A 104 -10.64 2.11 -1.73
CA ILE A 104 -9.30 1.50 -1.66
C ILE A 104 -8.53 2.05 -0.45
N ASN A 105 -8.55 3.36 -0.24
CA ASN A 105 -7.91 4.02 0.91
C ASN A 105 -8.51 3.53 2.23
N ALA A 106 -9.84 3.43 2.34
CA ALA A 106 -10.51 2.95 3.53
C ALA A 106 -10.14 1.49 3.85
N LEU A 107 -10.16 0.61 2.84
CA LEU A 107 -9.73 -0.78 2.97
C LEU A 107 -8.28 -0.89 3.42
N PHE A 108 -7.42 -0.02 2.89
CA PHE A 108 -5.99 -0.05 3.19
C PHE A 108 -5.69 0.53 4.58
N LEU A 109 -6.35 1.61 4.96
CA LEU A 109 -6.24 2.25 6.27
C LEU A 109 -6.71 1.31 7.40
N LYS A 110 -7.77 0.53 7.17
CA LYS A 110 -8.34 -0.38 8.18
C LYS A 110 -7.74 -1.79 8.14
N ALA A 111 -6.88 -2.09 7.17
CA ALA A 111 -6.23 -3.39 7.10
C ALA A 111 -5.30 -3.61 8.30
N PRO A 112 -5.35 -4.80 8.93
CA PRO A 112 -4.38 -5.17 9.96
C PRO A 112 -2.96 -5.28 9.35
N ASP A 113 -1.92 -5.17 10.18
CA ASP A 113 -0.52 -5.08 9.71
C ASP A 113 -0.11 -6.25 8.81
N ASP A 114 -0.54 -7.47 9.15
CA ASP A 114 -0.28 -8.70 8.37
C ASP A 114 -0.87 -8.64 6.96
N LYS A 115 -2.05 -8.01 6.80
CA LYS A 115 -2.74 -7.88 5.52
C LYS A 115 -2.36 -6.64 4.73
N ARG A 116 -1.81 -5.60 5.37
CA ARG A 116 -1.39 -4.36 4.68
C ARG A 116 -0.34 -4.65 3.61
N GLN A 117 0.64 -5.50 3.91
CA GLN A 117 1.68 -5.85 2.94
C GLN A 117 1.14 -6.70 1.78
N GLU A 118 0.22 -7.63 2.07
CA GLU A 118 -0.46 -8.42 1.02
C GLU A 118 -1.28 -7.51 0.10
N MET A 119 -2.04 -6.58 0.67
CA MET A 119 -2.81 -5.61 -0.09
C MET A 119 -1.90 -4.74 -0.96
N ALA A 120 -0.78 -4.23 -0.41
CA ALA A 120 0.20 -3.47 -1.17
C ALA A 120 0.77 -4.26 -2.36
N ASN A 121 1.06 -5.55 -2.16
CA ASN A 121 1.52 -6.44 -3.22
C ASN A 121 0.45 -6.60 -4.31
N ILE A 122 -0.82 -6.74 -3.95
CA ILE A 122 -1.94 -6.81 -4.91
C ILE A 122 -2.06 -5.50 -5.70
N LEU A 123 -2.00 -4.35 -5.04
CA LEU A 123 -2.07 -3.03 -5.70
C LEU A 123 -0.93 -2.86 -6.72
N ALA A 124 0.27 -3.30 -6.36
CA ALA A 124 1.43 -3.28 -7.25
C ALA A 124 1.29 -4.26 -8.42
N GLN A 125 0.92 -5.52 -8.16
CA GLN A 125 0.70 -6.56 -9.17
C GLN A 125 -0.36 -6.17 -10.20
N LYS A 126 -1.43 -5.52 -9.74
CA LYS A 126 -2.50 -5.02 -10.61
C LYS A 126 -2.18 -3.67 -11.27
N GLN A 127 -0.96 -3.16 -11.09
CA GLN A 127 -0.46 -1.93 -11.68
C GLN A 127 -1.31 -0.69 -11.36
N LEU A 128 -1.88 -0.61 -10.15
CA LEU A 128 -2.76 0.49 -9.75
C LEU A 128 -2.13 1.86 -10.00
N ARG A 129 -0.83 2.02 -9.71
CA ARG A 129 -0.08 3.25 -9.96
C ARG A 129 -0.13 3.68 -11.43
N SER A 130 0.01 2.73 -12.36
CA SER A 130 -0.04 3.00 -13.80
C SER A 130 -1.44 3.42 -14.24
N ILE A 131 -2.47 2.79 -13.65
CA ILE A 131 -3.87 3.08 -13.92
C ILE A 131 -4.22 4.49 -13.43
N ILE A 132 -3.86 4.84 -12.20
CA ILE A 132 -4.06 6.20 -11.66
C ILE A 132 -3.30 7.22 -12.50
N LEU A 133 -2.05 6.94 -12.89
CA LEU A 133 -1.28 7.84 -13.74
C LEU A 133 -1.97 8.11 -15.07
N THR A 134 -2.51 7.07 -15.69
CA THR A 134 -3.10 7.16 -17.05
C THR A 134 -4.51 7.75 -17.02
N HIS A 135 -5.37 7.26 -16.13
CA HIS A 135 -6.81 7.56 -16.14
C HIS A 135 -7.23 8.69 -15.20
N VAL A 136 -6.37 9.09 -14.26
CA VAL A 136 -6.63 10.19 -13.32
C VAL A 136 -5.67 11.35 -13.55
N ILE A 137 -4.35 11.12 -13.48
CA ILE A 137 -3.35 12.20 -13.54
C ILE A 137 -3.17 12.76 -14.95
N ARG A 138 -3.09 11.88 -15.96
CA ARG A 138 -2.94 12.26 -17.37
C ARG A 138 -4.27 12.39 -18.11
N ALA A 139 -5.39 12.28 -17.38
CA ALA A 139 -6.70 12.51 -17.98
C ALA A 139 -6.78 13.94 -18.52
N GLN A 140 -7.50 14.15 -19.62
CA GLN A 140 -7.66 15.48 -20.26
C GLN A 140 -8.56 16.45 -19.45
N ARG A 141 -8.73 16.20 -18.15
CA ARG A 141 -9.57 16.98 -17.24
C ARG A 141 -8.76 17.43 -16.03
N ALA A 142 -9.15 18.55 -15.44
CA ALA A 142 -8.58 19.00 -14.18
C ALA A 142 -8.92 18.02 -13.05
N ILE A 143 -7.97 17.82 -12.14
CA ILE A 143 -8.19 17.09 -10.89
C ILE A 143 -8.91 18.03 -9.91
N ASN A 144 -10.03 17.58 -9.36
CA ASN A 144 -10.74 18.33 -8.31
C ASN A 144 -10.07 18.14 -6.93
N ASN A 145 -10.44 18.97 -5.95
CA ASN A 145 -9.82 18.94 -4.62
C ASN A 145 -10.05 17.60 -3.90
N GLU A 146 -11.22 16.99 -4.06
CA GLU A 146 -11.55 15.72 -3.41
C GLU A 146 -10.67 14.58 -3.95
N MET A 147 -10.55 14.45 -5.27
CA MET A 147 -9.64 13.51 -5.90
C MET A 147 -8.19 13.77 -5.48
N ALA A 148 -7.75 15.03 -5.43
CA ALA A 148 -6.41 15.37 -4.97
C ALA A 148 -6.17 14.91 -3.51
N HIS A 149 -7.16 15.10 -2.65
CA HIS A 149 -7.13 14.61 -1.27
C HIS A 149 -7.01 13.08 -1.22
N GLN A 150 -7.82 12.35 -2.00
CA GLN A 150 -7.76 10.89 -2.04
C GLN A 150 -6.40 10.36 -2.56
N LEU A 151 -5.80 11.04 -3.54
CA LEU A 151 -4.45 10.72 -4.01
C LEU A 151 -3.38 10.97 -2.95
N TYR A 152 -3.52 12.06 -2.19
CA TYR A 152 -2.63 12.35 -1.06
C TYR A 152 -2.72 11.27 0.02
N VAL A 153 -3.93 10.90 0.43
CA VAL A 153 -4.14 9.82 1.43
C VAL A 153 -3.53 8.52 0.95
N LEU A 154 -3.77 8.13 -0.31
CA LEU A 154 -3.17 6.92 -0.88
C LEU A 154 -1.64 6.95 -0.85
N GLN A 155 -1.04 8.11 -1.16
CA GLN A 155 0.41 8.28 -1.13
C GLN A 155 0.96 8.14 0.30
N VAL A 156 0.30 8.74 1.30
CA VAL A 156 0.67 8.59 2.71
C VAL A 156 0.61 7.13 3.13
N LEU A 157 -0.50 6.44 2.84
CA LEU A 157 -0.66 5.01 3.17
C LEU A 157 0.41 4.13 2.52
N THR A 158 0.77 4.43 1.26
CA THR A 158 1.81 3.70 0.54
C THR A 158 3.20 3.92 1.16
N PHE A 159 3.52 5.13 1.63
CA PHE A 159 4.79 5.39 2.30
C PHE A 159 4.88 4.78 3.69
N ASN A 160 3.77 4.73 4.42
CA ASN A 160 3.73 4.13 5.76
C ASN A 160 4.10 2.64 5.73
N LEU A 161 3.94 1.94 4.61
CA LEU A 161 4.45 0.56 4.45
C LEU A 161 5.97 0.43 4.62
N LEU A 162 6.71 1.49 4.33
CA LEU A 162 8.17 1.50 4.39
C LEU A 162 8.67 1.82 5.80
N GLU A 163 7.79 2.27 6.70
CA GLU A 163 8.12 2.67 8.06
C GLU A 163 8.72 1.51 8.86
N ASP A 164 8.10 0.33 8.82
CA ASP A 164 8.59 -0.85 9.55
C ASP A 164 10.02 -1.21 9.11
N ARG A 165 10.29 -1.22 7.79
CA ARG A 165 11.63 -1.48 7.26
C ARG A 165 12.62 -0.37 7.60
N MET A 166 12.16 0.87 7.65
CA MET A 166 12.99 2.02 8.01
C MET A 166 13.38 1.98 9.50
N MET A 167 12.49 1.51 10.37
CA MET A 167 12.72 1.41 11.81
C MET A 167 13.42 0.10 12.21
N THR A 168 13.35 -0.93 11.37
CA THR A 168 14.04 -2.20 11.59
C THR A 168 15.55 -2.02 11.42
N LYS A 169 16.28 -2.13 12.53
CA LYS A 169 17.74 -2.17 12.50
C LYS A 169 18.19 -3.50 11.91
N MET A 170 19.22 -3.44 11.07
CA MET A 170 19.91 -4.65 10.61
C MET A 170 20.47 -5.40 11.82
N ASP A 171 20.24 -6.70 11.90
CA ASP A 171 20.90 -7.57 12.88
C ASP A 171 22.27 -7.95 12.31
N PRO A 172 23.38 -7.49 12.93
CA PRO A 172 24.69 -7.86 12.47
C PRO A 172 24.97 -9.34 12.61
N GLN A 173 24.26 -10.11 13.44
CA GLN A 173 24.51 -11.55 13.65
C GLN A 173 23.79 -12.43 12.62
N ASP A 174 22.80 -11.89 11.93
CA ASP A 174 22.02 -12.62 10.94
C ASP A 174 22.84 -12.85 9.66
N GLN A 175 23.18 -14.12 9.42
CA GLN A 175 23.93 -14.53 8.23
C GLN A 175 23.21 -14.16 6.93
N ALA A 176 21.88 -14.23 6.88
CA ALA A 176 21.13 -13.91 5.67
C ALA A 176 21.25 -12.42 5.31
N GLN A 177 21.25 -11.53 6.32
CA GLN A 177 21.43 -10.09 6.11
C GLN A 177 22.88 -9.78 5.70
N ARG A 178 23.87 -10.48 6.27
CA ARG A 178 25.26 -10.38 5.85
C ARG A 178 25.45 -10.80 4.39
N ASP A 179 24.77 -11.87 3.97
CA ASP A 179 24.85 -12.39 2.61
C ASP A 179 24.33 -11.37 1.58
N ILE A 180 23.30 -10.57 1.92
CA ILE A 180 22.81 -9.47 1.07
C ILE A 180 23.90 -8.41 0.85
N ILE A 181 24.62 -8.02 1.91
CA ILE A 181 25.73 -7.04 1.81
C ILE A 181 26.90 -7.62 1.01
N PHE A 182 27.21 -8.90 1.23
CA PHE A 182 28.25 -9.60 0.49
C PHE A 182 27.92 -9.67 -1.00
N GLU A 183 26.66 -9.99 -1.34
CA GLU A 183 26.19 -10.03 -2.72
C GLU A 183 26.26 -8.65 -3.39
N LEU A 184 25.92 -7.58 -2.67
CA LEU A 184 26.07 -6.20 -3.15
C LEU A 184 27.53 -5.87 -3.48
N ARG A 185 28.48 -6.32 -2.65
CA ARG A 185 29.92 -6.20 -2.92
C ARG A 185 30.34 -7.05 -4.13
N ARG A 186 29.88 -8.29 -4.21
CA ARG A 186 30.19 -9.21 -5.33
C ARG A 186 29.75 -8.61 -6.66
N ILE A 187 28.52 -8.09 -6.74
CA ILE A 187 28.00 -7.42 -7.94
C ILE A 187 28.86 -6.21 -8.32
N ALA A 188 29.31 -5.42 -7.33
CA ALA A 188 30.06 -4.20 -7.58
C ALA A 188 31.54 -4.41 -7.99
N PHE A 189 32.20 -5.48 -7.52
CA PHE A 189 33.65 -5.66 -7.72
C PHE A 189 34.07 -6.97 -8.37
N ASP A 190 33.31 -8.06 -8.19
CA ASP A 190 33.68 -9.36 -8.76
C ASP A 190 33.23 -9.51 -10.22
N ALA A 191 32.34 -8.62 -10.72
CA ALA A 191 32.01 -8.54 -12.14
C ALA A 191 33.16 -7.97 -13.00
N GLU A 192 34.13 -7.29 -12.39
CA GLU A 192 35.30 -6.69 -13.06
C GLU A 192 36.64 -7.35 -12.69
N SER A 193 36.67 -8.33 -11.77
CA SER A 193 37.91 -8.94 -11.31
C SER A 193 38.32 -10.17 -12.12
N GLU A 194 39.39 -10.05 -12.90
CA GLU A 194 40.09 -11.17 -13.56
C GLU A 194 40.43 -12.32 -12.57
N PRO A 195 40.43 -13.60 -13.01
CA PRO A 195 40.29 -14.78 -12.13
C PRO A 195 41.47 -15.09 -11.19
N ASN A 196 42.50 -14.24 -11.13
CA ASN A 196 43.84 -14.67 -10.73
C ASN A 196 44.20 -14.44 -9.25
N ASN A 197 43.22 -14.17 -8.37
CA ASN A 197 43.49 -13.77 -6.97
C ASN A 197 43.00 -14.76 -5.90
N SER A 198 42.65 -15.99 -6.28
CA SER A 198 42.06 -16.99 -5.37
C SER A 198 43.05 -17.65 -4.39
N SER A 199 44.36 -17.38 -4.46
CA SER A 199 45.38 -18.02 -3.61
C SER A 199 45.88 -17.17 -2.41
N GLY A 200 45.15 -16.12 -2.02
CA GLY A 200 45.51 -15.27 -0.88
C GLY A 200 45.17 -15.88 0.49
N SER A 201 46.07 -15.70 1.47
CA SER A 201 45.83 -16.02 2.88
C SER A 201 44.54 -15.36 3.40
N ILE A 202 43.92 -15.94 4.44
CA ILE A 202 42.67 -15.46 5.02
C ILE A 202 42.74 -13.97 5.40
N GLU A 203 43.90 -13.50 5.87
CA GLU A 203 44.15 -12.11 6.22
C GLU A 203 44.16 -11.17 5.01
N LYS A 204 44.69 -11.61 3.86
CA LYS A 204 44.65 -10.83 2.61
C LYS A 204 43.22 -10.67 2.09
N ARG A 205 42.38 -11.70 2.22
CA ARG A 205 40.95 -11.62 1.88
C ARG A 205 40.19 -10.66 2.78
N LYS A 206 40.42 -10.68 4.10
CA LYS A 206 39.80 -9.74 5.05
C LYS A 206 40.18 -8.27 4.78
N SER A 207 41.45 -8.02 4.46
CA SER A 207 41.95 -6.70 4.06
C SER A 207 41.28 -6.19 2.77
N MET A 208 41.12 -7.07 1.77
CA MET A 208 40.43 -6.74 0.52
C MET A 208 38.97 -6.36 0.76
N TYR A 209 38.24 -7.14 1.55
CA TYR A 209 36.83 -6.87 1.86
C TYR A 209 36.66 -5.53 2.56
N THR A 210 37.56 -5.20 3.49
CA THR A 210 37.54 -3.92 4.19
C THR A 210 37.75 -2.73 3.26
N ARG A 211 38.66 -2.87 2.29
CA ARG A 211 38.87 -1.85 1.27
C ARG A 211 37.65 -1.70 0.37
N ASP A 212 37.02 -2.79 -0.03
CA ASP A 212 35.91 -2.79 -0.98
C ASP A 212 34.65 -2.16 -0.36
N TYR A 213 34.32 -2.49 0.88
CA TYR A 213 33.22 -1.86 1.60
C TYR A 213 33.50 -0.36 1.89
N LYS A 214 34.77 0.03 2.11
CA LYS A 214 35.13 1.45 2.18
C LYS A 214 34.96 2.16 0.83
N LYS A 215 35.30 1.49 -0.28
CA LYS A 215 35.05 2.00 -1.64
C LYS A 215 33.56 2.11 -1.96
N LEU A 216 32.71 1.25 -1.38
CA LEU A 216 31.24 1.38 -1.44
C LEU A 216 30.69 2.54 -0.59
N GLY A 217 31.54 3.26 0.15
CA GLY A 217 31.14 4.42 0.94
C GLY A 217 30.54 4.08 2.31
N PHE A 218 30.64 2.83 2.78
CA PHE A 218 30.20 2.48 4.12
C PHE A 218 31.09 3.13 5.19
N ILE A 219 30.47 3.82 6.16
CA ILE A 219 31.14 4.44 7.31
C ILE A 219 31.29 3.40 8.43
N VAL A 220 32.41 3.46 9.15
CA VAL A 220 32.99 2.41 10.02
C VAL A 220 32.08 1.84 11.13
N SER A 221 30.91 2.42 11.42
CA SER A 221 30.01 1.86 12.46
C SER A 221 29.46 0.46 12.13
N ILE A 222 29.37 0.08 10.85
CA ILE A 222 29.06 -1.30 10.42
C ILE A 222 30.31 -2.22 10.54
N PHE A 223 31.50 -1.63 10.46
CA PHE A 223 32.77 -2.34 10.47
C PHE A 223 33.30 -2.70 11.85
N VAL A 224 33.07 -1.86 12.85
CA VAL A 224 33.54 -2.14 14.23
C VAL A 224 32.97 -3.46 14.75
N TRP A 225 31.71 -3.76 14.42
CA TRP A 225 31.05 -5.03 14.76
C TRP A 225 31.63 -6.23 14.00
N TRP A 226 32.07 -6.04 12.75
CA TRP A 226 32.74 -7.11 11.96
C TRP A 226 34.15 -7.43 12.49
N TYR A 227 34.81 -6.43 13.08
CA TYR A 227 36.15 -6.56 13.66
C TYR A 227 36.13 -7.26 15.03
N THR A 228 35.15 -6.95 15.89
CA THR A 228 35.01 -7.60 17.21
C THR A 228 34.75 -9.11 17.11
N GLU A 229 34.17 -9.61 16.03
CA GLU A 229 33.93 -11.04 15.82
C GLU A 229 35.03 -11.81 15.09
N SER A 230 36.02 -11.11 14.55
CA SER A 230 37.19 -11.75 13.94
C SER A 230 38.31 -12.09 14.94
N GLY A 231 38.08 -11.89 16.24
CA GLY A 231 38.98 -12.33 17.30
C GLY A 231 40.24 -11.46 17.47
N ALA A 232 40.15 -10.14 17.28
CA ALA A 232 41.27 -9.23 17.54
C ALA A 232 40.85 -8.03 18.40
N CYS A 233 41.31 -8.08 19.64
CA CYS A 233 41.55 -6.98 20.58
C CYS A 233 40.35 -6.10 21.02
N THR A 234 40.00 -6.30 22.29
CA THR A 234 39.53 -5.27 23.21
C THR A 234 40.35 -3.98 23.06
N ASN A 235 39.72 -2.91 22.62
CA ASN A 235 40.04 -1.57 23.11
C ASN A 235 38.77 -0.71 23.03
N THR A 236 38.19 -0.53 24.19
CA THR A 236 37.22 0.50 24.54
C THR A 236 37.71 1.85 24.02
N LEU A 237 36.97 2.48 23.11
CA LEU A 237 37.08 3.91 22.87
C LEU A 237 35.69 4.52 22.91
N GLN A 238 35.59 5.47 23.83
CA GLN A 238 34.40 6.15 24.29
C GLN A 238 33.74 6.98 23.19
N LEU A 239 32.44 7.21 23.43
CA LEU A 239 31.63 8.31 22.91
C LEU A 239 32.46 9.53 22.50
N VAL A 240 32.22 10.01 21.28
CA VAL A 240 32.38 11.43 20.96
C VAL A 240 31.04 11.91 20.40
N SER A 241 30.42 12.78 21.20
CA SER A 241 29.39 13.79 20.96
C SER A 241 28.46 13.65 19.75
#